data_AF-A0A820JBS7-F1
#
_entry.id   AF-A0A820JBS7-F1
#
_cell.length_a   1.000
_cell.length_b   1.000
_cell.length_c   1.000
_cell.angle_alpha   90.00
_cell.angle_beta   90.00
_cell.angle_gamma   90.00
#
_symmetry.space_group_name_H-M   'P 1'
#
loop_
_entity.id
_entity.type
_entity.pdbx_description
1 polymer ?
#
loop_
_entity_poly.entity_id
_entity_poly.type
_entity_poly.pdbx_seq_one_letter_code
_entity_poly.pdbx_strand_id
1 'polypeptide(L)'
;VRTLLNDDALVRRSVSKAFAEYNRDQYIPTKVQGVEEECLITDANDLSDSRFYDPRTRQSFKFDHLRREASEYQPHTSDEQSEPWRSTFEKELTEYIKERYTYGACTVIGGSDADTITLAAFIESHKFEPKNFWNGRWRSKWSLAFTKGQTECELTGLIKAQ
;
A
#
# COMPACT_ATOMS: atom_id res chain seq x y z
N VAL A 1 -8.69 23.25 -9.29
CA VAL A 1 -9.55 22.46 -10.19
C VAL A 1 -11.03 22.68 -9.92
N ARG A 2 -11.56 22.35 -8.72
CA ARG A 2 -12.98 22.57 -8.36
C ARG A 2 -13.47 24.00 -8.64
N THR A 3 -12.74 25.02 -8.18
CA THR A 3 -13.07 26.45 -8.41
C THR A 3 -13.07 26.84 -9.89
N LEU A 4 -12.26 26.18 -10.72
CA LEU A 4 -12.18 26.48 -12.16
C LEU A 4 -13.33 25.84 -12.94
N LEU A 5 -13.82 24.67 -12.48
CA LEU A 5 -14.90 23.92 -13.11
C LEU A 5 -16.30 24.43 -12.74
N ASN A 6 -16.46 24.97 -11.53
CA ASN A 6 -17.70 25.54 -11.00
C ASN A 6 -18.96 24.64 -11.15
N ASP A 7 -18.76 23.32 -11.21
CA ASP A 7 -19.81 22.30 -11.22
C ASP A 7 -19.40 21.16 -10.28
N ASP A 8 -19.97 21.17 -9.08
CA ASP A 8 -19.66 20.20 -8.04
C ASP A 8 -20.14 18.79 -8.38
N ALA A 9 -21.21 18.65 -9.17
CA ALA A 9 -21.72 17.35 -9.58
C ALA A 9 -20.76 16.69 -10.57
N LEU A 10 -20.26 17.46 -11.53
CA LEU A 10 -19.28 17.00 -12.51
C LEU A 10 -17.93 16.69 -11.85
N VAL A 11 -17.46 17.51 -10.91
CA VAL A 11 -16.24 17.26 -10.11
C VAL A 11 -16.37 15.97 -9.30
N ARG A 12 -17.51 15.73 -8.64
CA ARG A 12 -17.70 14.49 -7.88
C ARG A 12 -17.66 13.23 -8.75
N ARG A 13 -18.30 13.26 -9.92
CA ARG A 13 -18.34 12.10 -10.82
C ARG A 13 -17.00 11.84 -11.52
N SER A 14 -16.31 12.89 -11.95
CA SER A 14 -15.07 12.76 -12.73
C SER A 14 -13.83 12.53 -11.87
N VAL A 15 -13.76 13.13 -10.67
CA VAL A 15 -12.53 13.13 -9.88
C VAL A 15 -12.44 11.90 -8.96
N SER A 16 -13.54 11.21 -8.66
CA SER A 16 -13.54 9.98 -7.83
C SER A 16 -12.55 8.92 -8.35
N LYS A 17 -12.59 8.64 -9.66
CA LYS A 17 -11.65 7.71 -10.30
C LYS A 17 -10.20 8.21 -10.24
N ALA A 18 -10.00 9.51 -10.49
CA ALA A 18 -8.67 10.13 -10.41
C ALA A 18 -8.09 10.10 -8.99
N PHE A 19 -8.92 10.25 -7.95
CA PHE A 19 -8.50 10.08 -6.56
C PHE A 19 -8.11 8.63 -6.26
N ALA A 20 -8.86 7.66 -6.78
CA ALA A 20 -8.53 6.25 -6.59
C ALA A 20 -7.20 5.87 -7.25
N GLU A 21 -7.01 6.27 -8.50
CA GLU A 21 -5.74 6.11 -9.22
C GLU A 21 -4.58 6.82 -8.49
N TYR A 22 -4.76 8.09 -8.11
CA TYR A 22 -3.74 8.84 -7.38
C TYR A 22 -3.39 8.17 -6.05
N ASN A 23 -4.38 7.75 -5.26
CA ASN A 23 -4.11 7.18 -3.94
C ASN A 23 -3.35 5.86 -4.03
N ARG A 24 -3.66 5.02 -5.04
CA ARG A 24 -2.95 3.76 -5.31
C ARG A 24 -1.55 4.00 -5.83
N ASP A 25 -1.39 4.88 -6.80
CA ASP A 25 -0.06 5.22 -7.35
C ASP A 25 0.86 5.78 -6.25
N GLN A 26 0.32 6.61 -5.38
CA GLN A 26 1.07 7.32 -4.34
C GLN A 26 1.26 6.51 -3.05
N TYR A 27 0.79 5.26 -2.99
CA TYR A 27 0.86 4.41 -1.81
C TYR A 27 0.37 5.14 -0.56
N ILE A 28 -0.80 5.78 -0.64
CA ILE A 28 -1.30 6.58 0.47
C ILE A 28 -1.43 5.69 1.71
N PRO A 29 -0.79 6.05 2.84
CA PRO A 29 -0.92 5.30 4.07
C PRO A 29 -2.33 5.51 4.66
N THR A 30 -2.87 4.45 5.23
CA THR A 30 -4.13 4.46 5.97
C THR A 30 -3.98 3.72 7.29
N LYS A 31 -4.67 4.22 8.32
CA LYS A 31 -4.71 3.58 9.63
C LYS A 31 -5.72 2.46 9.62
N VAL A 32 -5.28 1.27 10.00
CA VAL A 32 -6.13 0.08 10.15
C VAL A 32 -6.44 -0.13 11.63
N GLN A 33 -7.62 -0.65 11.94
CA GLN A 33 -8.02 -0.88 13.32
C GLN A 33 -7.19 -2.00 13.96
N GLY A 34 -6.64 -1.72 15.15
CA GLY A 34 -5.99 -2.73 16.00
C GLY A 34 -4.47 -2.81 15.88
N VAL A 35 -3.84 -1.99 15.02
CA VAL A 35 -2.38 -1.87 14.89
C VAL A 35 -1.97 -0.40 14.83
N GLU A 36 -0.73 -0.10 15.24
CA GLU A 36 -0.18 1.26 15.13
C GLU A 36 0.37 1.54 13.74
N GLU A 37 0.88 0.50 13.07
CA GLU A 37 1.42 0.63 11.74
C GLU A 37 0.36 0.88 10.67
N GLU A 38 0.71 1.70 9.69
CA GLU A 38 -0.18 2.07 8.58
C GLU A 38 -0.10 1.03 7.45
N CYS A 39 -1.25 0.77 6.82
CA CYS A 39 -1.36 -0.02 5.61
C CYS A 39 -1.29 0.91 4.38
N LEU A 40 -0.55 0.52 3.36
CA LEU A 40 -0.45 1.27 2.11
C LEU A 40 -1.58 0.85 1.16
N ILE A 41 -2.23 1.83 0.55
CA ILE A 41 -3.21 1.60 -0.51
C ILE A 41 -2.47 1.41 -1.84
N THR A 42 -2.59 0.23 -2.43
CA THR A 42 -1.86 -0.16 -3.64
C THR A 42 -2.78 -0.93 -4.60
N ASP A 43 -2.37 -1.12 -5.84
CA ASP A 43 -3.08 -2.02 -6.76
C ASP A 43 -3.00 -3.49 -6.32
N ALA A 44 -1.97 -3.87 -5.54
CA ALA A 44 -1.75 -5.26 -5.14
C ALA A 44 -2.69 -5.72 -4.01
N ASN A 45 -3.27 -4.78 -3.26
CA ASN A 45 -4.23 -5.08 -2.21
C ASN A 45 -5.66 -4.60 -2.49
N ASP A 46 -5.96 -4.28 -3.74
CA ASP A 46 -7.29 -3.88 -4.20
C ASP A 46 -8.17 -5.13 -4.40
N LEU A 47 -9.26 -5.25 -3.64
CA LEU A 47 -10.27 -6.31 -3.76
C LEU A 47 -11.46 -5.89 -4.65
N SER A 48 -11.36 -4.78 -5.37
CA SER A 48 -12.44 -4.09 -6.08
C SER A 48 -13.50 -3.47 -5.16
N ASP A 49 -14.39 -2.64 -5.72
CA ASP A 49 -15.44 -1.91 -4.98
C ASP A 49 -14.90 -1.02 -3.84
N SER A 50 -13.72 -0.41 -4.05
CA SER A 50 -13.02 0.40 -3.05
C SER A 50 -12.72 -0.34 -1.73
N ARG A 51 -12.67 -1.67 -1.77
CA ARG A 51 -12.21 -2.49 -0.64
C ARG A 51 -10.76 -2.86 -0.84
N PHE A 52 -9.99 -2.72 0.22
CA PHE A 52 -8.59 -3.11 0.29
C PHE A 52 -8.41 -4.11 1.42
N TYR A 53 -7.29 -4.83 1.40
CA TYR A 53 -6.93 -5.69 2.52
C TYR A 53 -5.55 -5.38 3.08
N ASP A 54 -5.41 -5.70 4.35
CA ASP A 54 -4.16 -5.66 5.08
C ASP A 54 -3.80 -7.09 5.53
N PRO A 55 -2.75 -7.70 4.94
CA PRO A 55 -2.30 -9.04 5.33
C PRO A 55 -1.87 -9.11 6.79
N ARG A 56 -1.37 -8.01 7.37
CA ARG A 56 -0.86 -7.97 8.74
C ARG A 56 -1.95 -8.21 9.76
N THR A 57 -3.04 -7.47 9.64
CA THR A 57 -4.21 -7.60 10.52
C THR A 57 -5.16 -8.72 10.10
N ARG A 58 -4.98 -9.29 8.89
CA ARG A 58 -5.90 -10.25 8.28
C ARG A 58 -7.31 -9.70 8.17
N GLN A 59 -7.39 -8.45 7.74
CA GLN A 59 -8.65 -7.73 7.59
C GLN A 59 -8.73 -7.11 6.20
N SER A 60 -9.95 -6.95 5.72
CA SER A 60 -10.30 -6.10 4.61
C SER A 60 -11.16 -4.95 5.10
N PHE A 61 -11.07 -3.81 4.43
CA PHE A 61 -11.77 -2.59 4.80
C PHE A 61 -12.16 -1.82 3.55
N LYS A 62 -13.22 -1.02 3.65
CA LYS A 62 -13.59 -0.05 2.63
C LYS A 62 -12.80 1.23 2.82
N PHE A 63 -12.25 1.76 1.74
CA PHE A 63 -11.44 2.97 1.76
C PHE A 63 -12.15 4.12 1.05
N ASP A 64 -12.44 5.19 1.80
CA ASP A 64 -12.96 6.42 1.22
C ASP A 64 -11.78 7.21 0.62
N HIS A 65 -11.65 7.21 -0.71
CA HIS A 65 -10.54 7.91 -1.38
C HIS A 65 -10.53 9.43 -1.21
N LEU A 66 -11.67 10.06 -0.86
CA LEU A 66 -11.76 11.50 -0.61
C LEU A 66 -11.31 11.84 0.81
N ARG A 67 -11.76 11.06 1.80
CA ARG A 67 -11.41 11.26 3.22
C ARG A 67 -10.10 10.62 3.62
N ARG A 68 -9.63 9.63 2.87
CA ARG A 68 -8.48 8.75 3.14
C ARG A 68 -8.63 7.97 4.45
N GLU A 69 -9.84 7.49 4.69
CA GLU A 69 -10.22 6.77 5.91
C GLU A 69 -10.68 5.36 5.58
N ALA A 70 -10.27 4.41 6.43
CA ALA A 70 -10.71 3.03 6.39
C ALA A 70 -11.97 2.83 7.25
N SER A 71 -12.88 1.97 6.80
CA SER A 71 -14.15 1.65 7.47
C SER A 71 -14.65 0.25 7.08
N GLU A 72 -15.77 -0.21 7.63
CA GLU A 72 -16.42 -1.47 7.25
C GLU A 72 -15.45 -2.68 7.24
N TYR A 73 -14.73 -2.86 8.36
CA TYR A 73 -13.75 -3.93 8.54
C TYR A 73 -14.40 -5.32 8.51
N GLN A 74 -13.77 -6.26 7.80
CA GLN A 74 -14.20 -7.66 7.69
C GLN A 74 -12.97 -8.57 7.74
N PRO A 75 -13.05 -9.76 8.35
CA PRO A 75 -11.96 -10.74 8.27
C PRO A 75 -11.61 -11.06 6.82
N HIS A 76 -10.31 -11.07 6.49
CA HIS A 76 -9.83 -11.45 5.17
C HIS A 76 -8.45 -12.08 5.30
N THR A 77 -8.30 -13.29 4.77
CA THR A 77 -7.03 -13.99 4.69
C THR A 77 -6.55 -14.02 3.26
N SER A 78 -5.29 -13.64 3.05
CA SER A 78 -4.61 -13.74 1.77
C SER A 78 -4.14 -15.17 1.49
N ASP A 79 -3.31 -15.32 0.47
CA ASP A 79 -2.66 -16.56 0.09
C ASP A 79 -1.90 -17.21 1.27
N GLU A 80 -2.46 -18.29 1.82
CA GLU A 80 -1.89 -19.01 2.98
C GLU A 80 -0.53 -19.62 2.66
N GLN A 81 -0.29 -19.92 1.39
CA GLN A 81 0.92 -20.56 0.93
C GLN A 81 2.14 -19.63 1.03
N SER A 82 2.01 -18.36 0.70
CA SER A 82 3.08 -17.34 0.79
C SER A 82 3.19 -16.70 2.17
N GLU A 83 2.16 -16.83 3.01
CA GLU A 83 2.05 -16.15 4.30
C GLU A 83 3.29 -16.30 5.22
N PRO A 84 3.92 -17.48 5.38
CA PRO A 84 5.09 -17.61 6.24
C PRO A 84 6.28 -16.74 5.81
N TRP A 85 6.49 -16.62 4.50
CA TRP A 85 7.54 -15.77 3.93
C TRP A 85 7.14 -14.30 3.99
N ARG A 86 5.89 -14.00 3.64
CA ARG A 86 5.34 -12.63 3.67
C ARG A 86 5.43 -12.03 5.07
N SER A 87 5.00 -12.75 6.11
CA SER A 87 5.00 -12.26 7.49
C SER A 87 6.42 -12.03 8.02
N THR A 88 7.34 -12.95 7.70
CA THR A 88 8.75 -12.82 8.09
C THR A 88 9.39 -11.63 7.40
N PHE A 89 9.18 -11.49 6.09
CA PHE A 89 9.72 -10.38 5.32
C PHE A 89 9.14 -9.02 5.76
N GLU A 90 7.84 -8.96 6.05
CA GLU A 90 7.20 -7.74 6.53
C GLU A 90 7.73 -7.30 7.89
N LYS A 91 8.02 -8.24 8.80
CA LYS A 91 8.61 -7.92 10.10
C LYS A 91 9.98 -7.24 9.93
N GLU A 92 10.89 -7.87 9.19
CA GLU A 92 12.24 -7.33 8.94
C GLU A 92 12.17 -5.99 8.19
N LEU A 93 11.26 -5.87 7.23
CA LEU A 93 11.04 -4.62 6.50
C LEU A 93 10.53 -3.52 7.44
N THR A 94 9.60 -3.83 8.34
CA THR A 94 9.06 -2.87 9.31
C THR A 94 10.17 -2.33 10.22
N GLU A 95 11.08 -3.19 10.68
CA GLU A 95 12.24 -2.78 11.47
C GLU A 95 13.18 -1.88 10.65
N TYR A 96 13.52 -2.26 9.42
CA TYR A 96 14.30 -1.44 8.49
C TYR A 96 13.67 -0.05 8.24
N ILE A 97 12.36 0.02 8.06
CA ILE A 97 11.65 1.27 7.84
C ILE A 97 11.73 2.18 9.07
N LYS A 98 11.51 1.63 10.27
CA LYS A 98 11.63 2.39 11.53
C LYS A 98 13.02 2.99 11.71
N GLU A 99 14.07 2.30 11.25
CA GLU A 99 15.45 2.80 11.32
C GLU A 99 15.79 3.86 10.25
N ARG A 100 15.27 3.71 9.02
CA ARG A 100 15.73 4.50 7.86
C ARG A 100 14.78 5.63 7.44
N TYR A 101 13.50 5.55 7.81
CA TYR A 101 12.47 6.49 7.39
C TYR A 101 11.65 6.96 8.59
N THR A 102 11.90 8.19 9.04
CA THR A 102 11.21 8.78 10.22
C THR A 102 9.68 8.78 10.11
N TYR A 103 9.15 8.88 8.89
CA TYR A 103 7.70 8.90 8.60
C TYR A 103 7.33 7.78 7.61
N GLY A 104 8.09 6.69 7.62
CA GLY A 104 7.92 5.60 6.67
C GLY A 104 6.82 4.62 7.09
N ALA A 105 6.11 4.11 6.10
CA ALA A 105 5.20 2.99 6.22
C ALA A 105 5.51 1.94 5.14
N CYS A 106 5.14 0.69 5.42
CA CYS A 106 5.30 -0.40 4.47
C CYS A 106 4.17 -1.41 4.53
N THR A 107 3.94 -2.08 3.41
CA THR A 107 2.99 -3.18 3.28
C THR A 107 3.58 -4.23 2.37
N VAL A 108 3.51 -5.50 2.77
CA VAL A 108 4.00 -6.63 1.98
C VAL A 108 2.84 -7.52 1.60
N ILE A 109 2.61 -7.69 0.31
CA ILE A 109 1.58 -8.57 -0.26
C ILE A 109 2.25 -9.86 -0.74
N GLY A 110 1.69 -11.00 -0.35
CA GLY A 110 2.12 -12.32 -0.80
C GLY A 110 1.13 -12.91 -1.79
N GLY A 111 1.66 -13.64 -2.78
CA GLY A 111 0.89 -14.49 -3.67
C GLY A 111 1.69 -15.75 -4.00
N SER A 112 0.98 -16.79 -4.42
CA SER A 112 1.59 -18.02 -4.89
C SER A 112 0.94 -18.50 -6.18
N ASP A 113 1.75 -19.13 -7.02
CA ASP A 113 1.29 -19.88 -8.20
C ASP A 113 2.08 -21.18 -8.26
N ALA A 114 1.39 -22.32 -8.14
CA ALA A 114 1.99 -23.64 -7.96
C ALA A 114 3.09 -23.64 -6.86
N ASP A 115 4.37 -23.83 -7.22
CA ASP A 115 5.50 -23.82 -6.28
C ASP A 115 6.24 -22.48 -6.22
N THR A 116 5.82 -21.49 -7.00
CA THR A 116 6.43 -20.16 -7.04
C THR A 116 5.75 -19.23 -6.05
N ILE A 117 6.54 -18.61 -5.18
CA ILE A 117 6.11 -17.57 -4.25
C ILE A 117 6.51 -16.21 -4.83
N THR A 118 5.57 -15.27 -4.82
CA THR A 118 5.81 -13.87 -5.17
C THR A 118 5.48 -12.98 -3.98
N LEU A 119 6.42 -12.14 -3.56
CA LEU A 119 6.22 -11.12 -2.55
C LEU A 119 6.38 -9.74 -3.17
N ALA A 120 5.41 -8.86 -2.95
CA ALA A 120 5.47 -7.46 -3.34
C ALA A 120 5.54 -6.58 -2.10
N ALA A 121 6.68 -5.94 -1.86
CA ALA A 121 6.89 -4.99 -0.78
C ALA A 121 6.75 -3.56 -1.30
N PHE A 122 5.91 -2.78 -0.62
CA PHE A 122 5.67 -1.38 -0.90
C PHE A 122 6.18 -0.55 0.27
N ILE A 123 6.88 0.54 -0.04
CA ILE A 123 7.43 1.47 0.94
C ILE A 123 6.99 2.87 0.53
N GLU A 124 6.50 3.63 1.50
CA GLU A 124 6.17 5.05 1.33
C GLU A 124 6.76 5.83 2.50
N SER A 125 7.29 7.01 2.23
CA SER A 125 7.64 7.98 3.25
C SER A 125 7.46 9.36 2.66
N HIS A 126 6.72 10.23 3.34
CA HIS A 126 6.54 11.60 2.91
C HIS A 126 6.74 12.59 4.05
N LYS A 127 7.08 13.82 3.68
CA LYS A 127 7.02 14.96 4.58
C LYS A 127 6.49 16.16 3.82
N PHE A 128 5.39 16.71 4.33
CA PHE A 128 4.74 17.87 3.77
C PHE A 128 4.87 19.03 4.75
N GLU A 129 5.60 20.06 4.34
CA GLU A 129 5.88 21.23 5.18
C GLU A 129 5.39 22.49 4.45
N PRO A 130 4.06 22.66 4.30
CA PRO A 130 3.46 23.71 3.48
C PRO A 130 3.83 25.12 3.97
N LYS A 131 4.06 25.30 5.28
CA LYS A 131 4.53 26.56 5.87
C LYS A 131 5.91 26.97 5.35
N ASN A 132 6.74 26.00 5.00
CA ASN A 132 8.08 26.20 4.45
C ASN A 132 8.11 25.99 2.92
N PHE A 133 6.94 25.89 2.28
CA PHE A 133 6.79 25.79 0.82
C PHE A 133 7.51 24.61 0.17
N TRP A 134 7.74 23.52 0.90
CA TRP A 134 8.32 22.30 0.34
C TRP A 134 7.55 21.06 0.77
N ASN A 135 7.56 20.07 -0.12
CA ASN A 135 6.98 18.76 0.08
C ASN A 135 7.95 17.76 -0.52
N GLY A 136 8.04 16.58 0.08
CA GLY A 136 8.82 15.48 -0.46
C GLY A 136 8.11 14.16 -0.23
N ARG A 137 8.23 13.27 -1.20
CA ARG A 137 7.74 11.89 -1.12
C ARG A 137 8.72 10.92 -1.74
N TRP A 138 9.04 9.89 -0.99
CA TRP A 138 9.75 8.71 -1.42
C TRP A 138 8.78 7.54 -1.53
N ARG A 139 8.87 6.78 -2.61
CA ARG A 139 8.15 5.52 -2.80
C ARG A 139 9.05 4.49 -3.43
N SER A 140 8.93 3.25 -3.00
CA SER A 140 9.51 2.13 -3.72
C SER A 140 8.60 0.91 -3.71
N LYS A 141 8.71 0.12 -4.77
CA LYS A 141 8.09 -1.20 -4.91
C LYS A 141 9.19 -2.20 -5.21
N TRP A 142 9.20 -3.29 -4.46
CA TRP A 142 10.11 -4.42 -4.66
C TRP A 142 9.27 -5.67 -4.88
N SER A 143 9.57 -6.42 -5.94
CA SER A 143 8.93 -7.69 -6.25
C SER A 143 9.98 -8.79 -6.19
N LEU A 144 9.78 -9.75 -5.30
CA LEU A 144 10.64 -10.91 -5.10
C LEU A 144 9.87 -12.15 -5.53
N ALA A 145 10.42 -12.93 -6.46
CA ALA A 145 9.87 -14.20 -6.91
C ALA A 145 10.88 -15.33 -6.72
N PHE A 146 10.44 -16.45 -6.16
CA PHE A 146 11.29 -17.64 -5.98
C PHE A 146 10.46 -18.91 -5.96
N THR A 147 11.08 -20.02 -6.37
CA THR A 147 10.46 -21.36 -6.29
C THR A 147 10.84 -22.01 -4.98
N LYS A 148 9.88 -22.65 -4.30
CA LYS A 148 10.14 -23.37 -3.05
C LYS A 148 11.23 -24.42 -3.23
N GLY A 149 12.17 -24.44 -2.29
CA GLY A 149 13.30 -25.38 -2.29
C GLY A 149 14.46 -25.00 -3.21
N GLN A 150 14.35 -23.90 -3.97
CA GLN A 150 15.47 -23.33 -4.72
C GLN A 150 16.15 -22.21 -3.92
N THR A 151 17.42 -21.98 -4.21
CA THR A 151 18.24 -20.93 -3.58
C THR A 151 18.29 -19.64 -4.39
N GLU A 152 17.86 -19.68 -5.64
CA GLU A 152 17.81 -18.53 -6.53
C GLU A 152 16.47 -17.80 -6.38
N CYS A 153 16.52 -16.48 -6.50
CA CYS A 153 15.34 -15.64 -6.51
C CYS A 153 15.51 -14.50 -7.52
N GLU A 154 14.41 -14.06 -8.11
CA GLU A 154 14.35 -12.88 -8.96
C GLU A 154 13.88 -11.70 -8.12
N LEU A 155 14.67 -10.62 -8.09
CA LEU A 155 14.33 -9.39 -7.40
C LEU A 155 14.28 -8.24 -8.40
N THR A 156 13.13 -7.59 -8.48
CA THR A 156 12.94 -6.36 -9.28
C THR A 156 12.48 -5.22 -8.39
N GLY A 157 12.97 -4.01 -8.67
CA GLY A 157 12.71 -2.82 -7.85
C GLY A 157 12.42 -1.60 -8.70
N LEU A 158 11.47 -0.78 -8.25
CA LEU A 158 11.20 0.55 -8.78
C LEU A 158 11.21 1.55 -7.64
N ILE A 159 11.99 2.62 -7.81
CA ILE A 159 12.11 3.70 -6.84
C ILE A 159 11.65 5.00 -7.51
N LYS A 160 10.87 5.80 -6.79
CA LYS A 160 10.41 7.13 -7.21
C LYS A 160 10.61 8.12 -6.07
N ALA A 161 11.18 9.27 -6.37
CA ALA A 161 11.27 10.42 -5.48
C ALA A 161 10.63 11.63 -6.15
N GLN A 162 9.85 12.42 -5.41
CA GLN A 162 9.17 13.62 -5.91
C GLN A 162 9.11 14.71 -4.85
#